data_AF-A0A538FHU5-F1
#
_entry.id   AF-A0A538FHU5-F1
#
_cell.length_a   1.000
_cell.length_b   1.000
_cell.length_c   1.000
_cell.angle_alpha   90.00
_cell.angle_beta   90.00
_cell.angle_gamma   90.00
#
_symmetry.space_group_name_H-M   'P 1'
#
loop_
_entity.id
_entity.type
_entity.pdbx_description
1 polymer ?
#
loop_
_entity_poly.entity_id
_entity_poly.type
_entity_poly.pdbx_seq_one_letter_code
_entity_poly.pdbx_strand_id
1 'polypeptide(L)'
;FVGTDAMLCEINPLIVTPEGEVRALDSKFTVDDNALYKHPEIAEMRDPESVPPEERAAREKGVTYVKLDGEVGILGNGAGLVMSTLDVITLAGGRPANFCDLGGGGDAQGVVDALEVISADPQVRSIYFNIFGGITRTDEVARGILTALEQIGIEHPIVVRLDGTNAEEGRRILADSGQGNLHVEPTMLEGAKRAVELAK
;
A
#
# COMPACT_ATOMS: atom_id res chain seq x y z
N PHE A 1 10.50 0.80 -28.34
CA PHE A 1 11.15 0.02 -27.27
C PHE A 1 12.25 0.84 -26.61
N VAL A 2 13.48 0.92 -27.16
CA VAL A 2 14.59 1.67 -26.53
C VAL A 2 14.29 3.17 -26.41
N GLY A 3 13.81 3.81 -27.48
CA GLY A 3 13.56 5.26 -27.49
C GLY A 3 12.43 5.73 -26.56
N THR A 4 11.62 4.82 -26.04
CA THR A 4 10.48 5.12 -25.17
C THR A 4 10.68 4.52 -23.77
N ASP A 5 11.89 4.03 -23.44
CA ASP A 5 12.18 3.29 -22.21
C ASP A 5 11.12 2.20 -21.90
N ALA A 6 10.67 1.48 -22.94
CA ALA A 6 9.66 0.44 -22.75
C ALA A 6 10.26 -0.80 -22.09
N MET A 7 9.52 -1.39 -21.15
CA MET A 7 9.81 -2.69 -20.57
C MET A 7 9.25 -3.84 -21.42
N LEU A 8 8.13 -3.59 -22.11
CA LEU A 8 7.47 -4.54 -23.02
C LEU A 8 6.99 -3.83 -24.28
N CYS A 9 7.20 -4.48 -25.43
CA CYS A 9 6.62 -4.12 -26.71
C CYS A 9 6.17 -5.42 -27.39
N GLU A 10 4.90 -5.77 -27.21
CA GLU A 10 4.29 -6.95 -27.80
C GLU A 10 3.44 -6.55 -28.99
N ILE A 11 3.60 -7.25 -30.11
CA ILE A 11 2.75 -7.11 -31.30
C ILE A 11 2.12 -8.47 -31.54
N ASN A 12 0.81 -8.56 -31.33
CA ASN A 12 0.10 -9.82 -31.48
C ASN A 12 -1.37 -9.60 -31.89
N PRO A 13 -1.74 -9.83 -33.17
CA PRO A 13 -0.93 -10.47 -34.19
C PRO A 13 -0.08 -9.49 -35.01
N LEU A 14 1.12 -9.96 -35.39
CA LEU A 14 1.90 -9.41 -36.50
C LEU A 14 1.48 -10.13 -37.79
N ILE A 15 0.71 -9.45 -38.63
CA ILE A 15 0.08 -10.06 -39.80
C ILE A 15 0.88 -9.81 -41.08
N VAL A 16 0.62 -10.63 -42.08
CA VAL A 16 0.99 -10.37 -43.48
C VAL A 16 -0.32 -10.14 -44.25
N THR A 17 -0.46 -8.98 -44.90
CA THR A 17 -1.64 -8.68 -45.71
C THR A 17 -1.66 -9.50 -47.00
N PRO A 18 -2.79 -9.60 -47.71
CA PRO A 18 -2.86 -10.27 -49.01
C PRO A 18 -1.88 -9.72 -50.06
N GLU A 19 -1.51 -8.45 -49.96
CA GLU A 19 -0.52 -7.76 -50.80
C GLU A 19 0.93 -8.09 -50.42
N GLY A 20 1.14 -8.87 -49.36
CA GLY A 20 2.46 -9.26 -48.86
C GLY A 20 3.09 -8.28 -47.88
N GLU A 21 2.34 -7.31 -47.36
CA GLU A 21 2.86 -6.32 -46.41
C GLU A 21 2.81 -6.83 -44.97
N VAL A 22 3.88 -6.63 -44.19
CA VAL A 22 3.88 -6.93 -42.75
C VAL A 22 3.26 -5.75 -41.99
N ARG A 23 2.25 -6.01 -41.15
CA ARG A 23 1.58 -4.99 -40.33
C ARG A 23 1.36 -5.45 -38.90
N ALA A 24 1.49 -4.52 -37.95
CA ALA A 24 1.03 -4.72 -36.58
C ALA A 24 -0.49 -4.52 -36.55
N LEU A 25 -1.26 -5.58 -36.30
CA LEU A 25 -2.72 -5.46 -36.21
C LEU A 25 -3.16 -5.04 -34.80
N ASP A 26 -2.45 -5.52 -33.79
CA ASP A 26 -2.66 -5.15 -32.39
C ASP A 26 -1.33 -5.14 -31.63
N SER A 27 -1.26 -4.38 -30.54
CA SER A 27 -0.05 -4.24 -29.75
C SER A 27 -0.30 -3.88 -28.30
N LYS A 28 0.58 -4.35 -27.42
CA LYS A 28 0.64 -3.99 -26.01
C LYS A 28 2.02 -3.46 -25.66
N PHE A 29 2.05 -2.24 -25.12
CA PHE A 29 3.27 -1.60 -24.67
C PHE A 29 3.20 -1.38 -23.16
N THR A 30 4.28 -1.73 -22.46
CA THR A 30 4.47 -1.35 -21.05
C THR A 30 5.71 -0.47 -20.99
N VAL A 31 5.55 0.77 -20.53
CA VAL A 31 6.65 1.72 -20.35
C VAL A 31 7.11 1.70 -18.90
N ASP A 32 8.40 1.91 -18.67
CA ASP A 32 8.93 2.04 -17.31
C ASP A 32 8.40 3.34 -16.68
N ASP A 33 7.60 3.20 -15.61
CA ASP A 33 7.03 4.34 -14.87
C ASP A 33 8.13 5.26 -14.32
N ASN A 34 9.33 4.74 -14.02
CA ASN A 34 10.47 5.55 -13.58
C ASN A 34 11.09 6.40 -14.70
N ALA A 35 10.76 6.13 -15.96
CA ALA A 35 11.24 6.88 -17.12
C ALA A 35 10.21 7.87 -17.68
N LEU A 36 8.95 7.80 -17.24
CA LEU A 36 7.85 8.63 -17.79
C LEU A 36 8.10 10.14 -17.70
N TYR A 37 8.89 10.60 -16.73
CA TYR A 37 9.26 12.02 -16.64
C TYR A 37 10.04 12.53 -17.86
N LYS A 38 10.62 11.62 -18.66
CA LYS A 38 11.31 11.93 -19.92
C LYS A 38 10.38 11.89 -21.15
N HIS A 39 9.20 11.29 -21.01
CA HIS A 39 8.24 11.00 -22.08
C HIS A 39 6.86 11.58 -21.73
N PRO A 40 6.72 12.91 -21.62
CA PRO A 40 5.47 13.56 -21.22
C PRO A 40 4.30 13.18 -22.14
N GLU A 41 4.55 13.00 -23.43
CA GLU A 41 3.55 12.59 -24.41
C GLU A 41 2.99 11.18 -24.15
N ILE A 42 3.79 10.28 -23.57
CA ILE A 42 3.35 8.94 -23.16
C ILE A 42 2.62 9.02 -21.81
N ALA A 43 3.12 9.85 -20.89
CA ALA A 43 2.48 10.05 -19.60
C ALA A 43 1.04 10.58 -19.73
N GLU A 44 0.80 11.47 -20.71
CA GLU A 44 -0.52 12.01 -21.04
C GLU A 44 -1.49 10.96 -21.63
N MET A 45 -1.00 9.85 -22.19
CA MET A 45 -1.86 8.78 -22.73
C MET A 45 -2.48 7.90 -21.63
N ARG A 46 -2.12 8.10 -20.36
CA ARG A 46 -2.60 7.25 -19.27
C ARG A 46 -4.09 7.45 -19.06
N ASP A 47 -4.84 6.35 -19.12
CA ASP A 47 -6.25 6.32 -18.76
C ASP A 47 -6.42 6.11 -17.24
N PRO A 48 -6.84 7.12 -16.47
CA PRO A 48 -7.04 6.98 -15.03
C PRO A 48 -8.18 6.02 -14.67
N GLU A 49 -9.14 5.78 -15.57
CA GLU A 49 -10.27 4.88 -15.34
C GLU A 49 -9.92 3.40 -15.48
N SER A 50 -8.69 3.10 -15.93
CA SER A 50 -8.22 1.72 -16.09
C SER A 50 -7.84 1.02 -14.78
N VAL A 51 -7.81 1.74 -13.65
CA VAL A 51 -7.45 1.21 -12.33
C VAL A 51 -8.56 1.46 -11.30
N PRO A 52 -8.63 0.67 -10.21
CA PRO A 52 -9.57 0.89 -9.12
C PRO A 52 -9.50 2.33 -8.56
N PRO A 53 -10.63 2.92 -8.14
CA PRO A 53 -10.67 4.26 -7.56
C PRO A 53 -9.70 4.47 -6.38
N GLU A 54 -9.47 3.44 -5.57
CA GLU A 54 -8.58 3.47 -4.40
C GLU A 54 -7.11 3.58 -4.82
N GLU A 55 -6.69 2.85 -5.86
CA GLU A 55 -5.34 2.94 -6.42
C GLU A 55 -5.08 4.32 -7.04
N ARG A 56 -6.11 4.91 -7.65
CA ARG A 56 -6.04 6.26 -8.19
C ARG A 56 -5.89 7.31 -7.08
N ALA A 57 -6.72 7.22 -6.03
CA ALA A 57 -6.65 8.11 -4.89
C ALA A 57 -5.29 8.01 -4.16
N ALA A 58 -4.77 6.79 -4.00
CA ALA A 58 -3.42 6.58 -3.47
C ALA A 58 -2.36 7.25 -4.32
N ARG A 59 -2.43 7.10 -5.64
CA ARG A 59 -1.45 7.68 -6.56
C ARG A 59 -1.45 9.20 -6.53
N GLU A 60 -2.61 9.85 -6.43
CA GLU A 60 -2.72 11.31 -6.26
C GLU A 60 -2.05 11.80 -4.98
N LYS A 61 -2.04 10.97 -3.94
CA LYS A 61 -1.37 11.22 -2.65
C LYS A 61 0.07 10.71 -2.60
N GLY A 62 0.59 10.12 -3.68
CA GLY A 62 1.94 9.54 -3.70
C GLY A 62 2.11 8.29 -2.83
N VAL A 63 1.01 7.61 -2.48
CA VAL A 63 1.00 6.38 -1.69
C VAL A 63 1.15 5.18 -2.62
N THR A 64 2.05 4.26 -2.28
CA THR A 64 2.18 2.99 -3.02
C THR A 64 1.11 2.03 -2.53
N TYR A 65 0.06 1.80 -3.31
CA TYR A 65 -1.10 1.00 -2.95
C TYR A 65 -1.51 0.06 -4.08
N VAL A 66 -1.92 -1.17 -3.76
CA VAL A 66 -2.54 -2.11 -4.69
C VAL A 66 -3.76 -2.73 -4.01
N LYS A 67 -4.91 -2.71 -4.67
CA LYS A 67 -6.14 -3.29 -4.11
C LYS A 67 -6.09 -4.82 -4.21
N LEU A 68 -6.54 -5.50 -3.16
CA LEU A 68 -6.73 -6.96 -3.11
C LEU A 68 -8.16 -7.29 -2.66
N ASP A 69 -8.53 -8.57 -2.70
CA ASP A 69 -9.85 -9.03 -2.27
C ASP A 69 -9.80 -9.57 -0.83
N GLY A 70 -10.03 -8.71 0.17
CA GLY A 70 -9.96 -9.10 1.59
C GLY A 70 -10.45 -8.03 2.56
N GLU A 71 -10.41 -8.33 3.85
CA GLU A 71 -11.01 -7.51 4.91
C GLU A 71 -10.00 -6.84 5.85
N VAL A 72 -8.73 -7.25 5.83
CA VAL A 72 -7.68 -6.65 6.66
C VAL A 72 -6.89 -5.65 5.83
N GLY A 73 -7.10 -4.36 6.06
CA GLY A 73 -6.31 -3.30 5.48
C GLY A 73 -4.87 -3.36 5.98
N ILE A 74 -3.89 -3.23 5.10
CA ILE A 74 -2.47 -3.37 5.46
C ILE A 74 -1.75 -2.05 5.23
N LEU A 75 -0.95 -1.65 6.21
CA LEU A 75 -0.06 -0.52 6.08
C LEU A 75 1.28 -0.84 6.74
N GLY A 76 2.37 -0.65 6.01
CA GLY A 76 3.71 -0.89 6.53
C GLY A 76 4.76 -0.06 5.81
N ASN A 77 6.03 -0.29 6.17
CA ASN A 77 7.17 0.37 5.55
C ASN A 77 8.14 -0.65 4.92
N GLY A 78 8.49 -0.42 3.66
CA GLY A 78 9.30 -1.29 2.84
C GLY A 78 8.49 -2.43 2.22
N ALA A 79 8.46 -2.48 0.89
CA ALA A 79 7.69 -3.46 0.12
C ALA A 79 7.88 -4.92 0.58
N GLY A 80 9.10 -5.33 0.94
CA GLY A 80 9.38 -6.69 1.44
C GLY A 80 8.67 -7.03 2.76
N LEU A 81 8.64 -6.07 3.70
CA LEU A 81 7.92 -6.23 4.97
C LEU A 81 6.41 -6.23 4.74
N VAL A 82 5.90 -5.36 3.87
CA VAL A 82 4.48 -5.30 3.53
C VAL A 82 4.03 -6.62 2.89
N MET A 83 4.76 -7.15 1.90
CA MET A 83 4.47 -8.45 1.30
C MET A 83 4.48 -9.58 2.34
N SER A 84 5.48 -9.60 3.23
CA SER A 84 5.52 -10.58 4.32
C SER A 84 4.33 -10.43 5.27
N THR A 85 3.79 -9.22 5.43
CA THR A 85 2.60 -8.93 6.24
C THR A 85 1.35 -9.51 5.62
N LEU A 86 1.20 -9.43 4.29
CA LEU A 86 0.14 -10.11 3.54
C LEU A 86 0.16 -11.62 3.79
N ASP A 87 1.36 -12.22 3.73
CA ASP A 87 1.54 -13.65 3.96
C ASP A 87 1.17 -14.05 5.39
N VAL A 88 1.61 -13.30 6.41
CA VAL A 88 1.32 -13.61 7.81
C VAL A 88 -0.16 -13.44 8.14
N ILE A 89 -0.86 -12.47 7.54
CA ILE A 89 -2.33 -12.34 7.64
C ILE A 89 -3.02 -13.57 7.05
N THR A 90 -2.58 -14.00 5.87
CA THR A 90 -3.10 -15.21 5.21
C THR A 90 -2.85 -16.46 6.06
N LEU A 91 -1.65 -16.61 6.63
CA LEU A 91 -1.30 -17.70 7.55
C LEU A 91 -2.11 -17.66 8.85
N ALA A 92 -2.49 -16.48 9.33
CA ALA A 92 -3.40 -16.31 10.46
C ALA A 92 -4.88 -16.59 10.11
N GLY A 93 -5.18 -16.85 8.83
CA GLY A 93 -6.50 -17.25 8.35
C GLY A 93 -7.42 -16.08 7.96
N GLY A 94 -6.89 -14.87 7.81
CA GLY A 94 -7.64 -13.74 7.24
C GLY A 94 -7.21 -13.42 5.82
N ARG A 95 -7.84 -12.42 5.21
CA ARG A 95 -7.51 -11.99 3.85
C ARG A 95 -7.04 -10.53 3.85
N PRO A 96 -5.85 -10.22 3.30
CA PRO A 96 -5.41 -8.85 3.16
C PRO A 96 -6.26 -8.12 2.10
N ALA A 97 -6.74 -6.93 2.44
CA ALA A 97 -7.55 -6.08 1.56
C ALA A 97 -6.72 -5.28 0.57
N ASN A 98 -5.44 -5.06 0.87
CA ASN A 98 -4.56 -4.28 0.03
C ASN A 98 -3.08 -4.56 0.33
N PHE A 99 -2.21 -4.15 -0.58
CA PHE A 99 -0.82 -3.80 -0.30
C PHE A 99 -0.74 -2.28 -0.10
N CYS A 100 -0.07 -1.80 0.95
CA CYS A 100 0.26 -0.38 1.07
C CYS A 100 1.63 -0.18 1.74
N ASP A 101 2.52 0.50 1.04
CA ASP A 101 3.88 0.82 1.49
C ASP A 101 4.07 2.33 1.63
N LEU A 102 4.48 2.78 2.82
CA LEU A 102 4.87 4.16 3.11
C LEU A 102 6.29 4.50 2.62
N GLY A 103 7.04 3.52 2.11
CA GLY A 103 8.43 3.67 1.73
C GLY A 103 9.37 3.87 2.93
N GLY A 104 10.50 4.52 2.69
CA GLY A 104 11.55 4.74 3.71
C GLY A 104 11.27 5.88 4.70
N GLY A 105 10.24 6.70 4.47
CA GLY A 105 9.91 7.87 5.28
C GLY A 105 8.42 7.95 5.52
N GLY A 106 7.93 7.25 6.55
CA GLY A 106 6.57 7.37 7.04
C GLY A 106 6.41 8.61 7.91
N ASP A 107 6.42 9.80 7.29
CA ASP A 107 6.03 11.02 8.00
C ASP A 107 4.53 11.00 8.34
N ALA A 108 4.09 11.94 9.18
CA ALA A 108 2.71 11.95 9.66
C ALA A 108 1.69 12.13 8.53
N GLN A 109 2.03 12.89 7.47
CA GLN A 109 1.12 13.14 6.36
C GLN A 109 0.94 11.89 5.50
N GLY A 110 2.02 11.17 5.17
CA GLY A 110 1.94 9.92 4.43
C GLY A 110 1.11 8.86 5.15
N VAL A 111 1.18 8.83 6.49
CA VAL A 111 0.30 7.97 7.31
C VAL A 111 -1.17 8.37 7.19
N VAL A 112 -1.49 9.66 7.29
CA VAL A 112 -2.85 10.17 7.10
C VAL A 112 -3.38 9.78 5.71
N ASP A 113 -2.61 10.08 4.68
CA ASP A 113 -2.97 9.85 3.30
C ASP A 113 -3.27 8.37 3.01
N ALA A 114 -2.42 7.47 3.53
CA ALA A 114 -2.61 6.03 3.39
C ALA A 114 -3.82 5.52 4.18
N LEU A 115 -4.03 5.99 5.41
CA LEU A 115 -5.17 5.62 6.23
C LEU A 115 -6.50 6.09 5.61
N GLU A 116 -6.54 7.27 5.00
CA GLU A 116 -7.71 7.74 4.26
C GLU A 116 -8.05 6.84 3.07
N VAL A 117 -7.04 6.38 2.31
CA VAL A 117 -7.27 5.45 1.20
C VAL A 117 -7.77 4.09 1.71
N ILE A 118 -7.11 3.52 2.71
CA ILE A 118 -7.46 2.20 3.23
C ILE A 118 -8.85 2.22 3.87
N SER A 119 -9.17 3.23 4.67
CA SER A 119 -10.46 3.32 5.37
C SER A 119 -11.64 3.70 4.47
N ALA A 120 -11.37 4.25 3.28
CA ALA A 120 -12.41 4.51 2.28
C ALA A 120 -12.87 3.23 1.56
N ASP A 121 -12.08 2.16 1.59
CA ASP A 121 -12.42 0.89 0.94
C ASP A 121 -13.47 0.12 1.76
N PRO A 122 -14.71 -0.05 1.26
CA PRO A 122 -15.82 -0.62 2.05
C PRO A 122 -15.63 -2.09 2.45
N GLN A 123 -14.68 -2.83 1.85
CA GLN A 123 -14.39 -4.21 2.26
C GLN A 123 -13.55 -4.26 3.54
N VAL A 124 -12.85 -3.18 3.90
CA VAL A 124 -11.95 -3.15 5.06
C VAL A 124 -12.77 -3.18 6.34
N ARG A 125 -12.37 -4.07 7.26
CA ARG A 125 -13.01 -4.26 8.57
C ARG A 125 -12.05 -4.03 9.73
N SER A 126 -10.75 -4.22 9.51
CA SER A 126 -9.69 -3.85 10.44
C SER A 126 -8.46 -3.38 9.67
N ILE A 127 -7.57 -2.63 10.32
CA ILE A 127 -6.33 -2.17 9.73
C ILE A 127 -5.16 -2.74 10.54
N TYR A 128 -4.21 -3.40 9.87
CA TYR A 128 -2.97 -3.87 10.48
C TYR A 128 -1.78 -3.01 10.03
N PHE A 129 -1.25 -2.29 11.01
CA PHE A 129 -0.09 -1.43 10.90
C PHE A 129 1.17 -2.19 11.35
N ASN A 130 2.07 -2.51 10.42
CA ASN A 130 3.31 -3.23 10.73
C ASN A 130 4.52 -2.40 10.33
N ILE A 131 5.18 -1.80 11.32
CA ILE A 131 6.32 -0.90 11.10
C ILE A 131 7.58 -1.44 11.76
N PHE A 132 8.67 -1.41 11.01
CA PHE A 132 10.02 -1.64 11.52
C PHE A 132 10.83 -0.35 11.45
N GLY A 133 11.11 0.22 12.62
CA GLY A 133 11.94 1.41 12.79
C GLY A 133 13.42 1.08 12.67
N GLY A 134 14.01 1.40 11.52
CA GLY A 134 15.47 1.40 11.35
C GLY A 134 16.05 2.76 11.76
N ILE A 135 16.14 3.65 10.77
CA ILE A 135 16.60 5.04 10.94
C ILE A 135 15.52 5.87 11.65
N THR A 136 14.27 5.75 11.20
CA THR A 136 13.12 6.39 11.84
C THR A 136 12.81 5.68 13.15
N ARG A 137 12.73 6.44 14.24
CA ARG A 137 12.44 5.89 15.56
C ARG A 137 10.94 5.63 15.71
N THR A 138 10.58 4.49 16.29
CA THR A 138 9.17 4.12 16.39
C THR A 138 8.37 4.99 17.35
N ASP A 139 9.01 5.72 18.29
CA ASP A 139 8.32 6.68 19.14
C ASP A 139 7.85 7.93 18.39
N GLU A 140 8.57 8.33 17.34
CA GLU A 140 8.12 9.38 16.41
C GLU A 140 6.97 8.88 15.54
N VAL A 141 7.09 7.64 15.02
CA VAL A 141 6.01 6.99 14.27
C VAL A 141 4.75 6.87 15.11
N ALA A 142 4.87 6.46 16.38
CA ALA A 142 3.74 6.34 17.31
C ALA A 142 2.99 7.68 17.47
N ARG A 143 3.72 8.78 17.67
CA ARG A 143 3.12 10.13 17.73
C ARG A 143 2.48 10.54 16.41
N GLY A 144 3.10 10.19 15.29
CA GLY A 144 2.55 10.41 13.95
C GLY A 144 1.22 9.67 13.76
N ILE A 145 1.13 8.40 14.18
CA ILE A 145 -0.10 7.61 14.16
C ILE A 145 -1.18 8.29 15.00
N LEU A 146 -0.89 8.66 16.26
CA LEU A 146 -1.89 9.32 17.12
C LEU A 146 -2.37 10.65 16.52
N THR A 147 -1.45 11.45 16.00
CA THR A 147 -1.78 12.72 15.33
C THR A 147 -2.67 12.48 14.12
N ALA A 148 -2.38 11.44 13.33
CA ALA A 148 -3.21 11.06 12.20
C ALA A 148 -4.62 10.69 12.69
N LEU A 149 -4.75 9.77 13.65
CA LEU A 149 -6.05 9.32 14.18
C LEU A 149 -6.89 10.44 14.81
N GLU A 150 -6.28 11.51 15.32
CA GLU A 150 -7.01 12.69 15.78
C GLU A 150 -7.58 13.54 14.62
N GLN A 151 -6.92 13.54 13.46
CA GLN A 151 -7.36 14.28 12.26
C GLN A 151 -8.43 13.52 11.47
N ILE A 152 -8.24 12.21 11.35
CA ILE A 152 -9.11 11.30 10.60
C ILE A 152 -9.85 10.42 11.60
N GLY A 153 -11.16 10.69 11.75
CA GLY A 153 -12.07 9.95 12.63
C GLY A 153 -12.31 8.52 12.14
N ILE A 154 -11.29 7.67 12.24
CA ILE A 154 -11.34 6.27 11.81
C ILE A 154 -11.91 5.43 12.95
N GLU A 155 -13.06 4.80 12.69
CA GLU A 155 -13.72 3.91 13.65
C GLU A 155 -13.25 2.45 13.56
N HIS A 156 -12.57 2.08 12.45
CA HIS A 156 -12.05 0.73 12.26
C HIS A 156 -11.12 0.33 13.41
N PRO A 157 -11.12 -0.93 13.86
CA PRO A 157 -10.09 -1.45 14.73
C PRO A 157 -8.72 -1.40 14.04
N ILE A 158 -7.73 -0.83 14.72
CA ILE A 158 -6.37 -0.68 14.24
C ILE A 158 -5.44 -1.48 15.13
N VAL A 159 -4.77 -2.47 14.55
CA VAL A 159 -3.73 -3.22 15.22
C VAL A 159 -2.39 -2.67 14.80
N VAL A 160 -1.52 -2.34 15.75
CA VAL A 160 -0.20 -1.79 15.49
C VAL A 160 0.87 -2.70 16.07
N ARG A 161 1.85 -3.03 15.25
CA ARG A 161 3.13 -3.61 15.69
C ARG A 161 4.26 -2.66 15.32
N LEU A 162 5.00 -2.24 16.33
CA LEU A 162 6.22 -1.43 16.21
C LEU A 162 7.42 -2.24 16.69
N ASP A 163 8.47 -2.32 15.88
CA ASP A 163 9.74 -2.94 16.24
C ASP A 163 10.94 -2.13 15.74
N GLY A 164 12.15 -2.44 16.24
CA GLY A 164 13.37 -1.70 15.94
C GLY A 164 13.66 -0.58 16.95
N THR A 165 14.20 0.54 16.46
CA THR A 165 14.70 1.64 17.30
C THR A 165 13.58 2.26 18.13
N ASN A 166 13.71 2.22 19.46
CA ASN A 166 12.72 2.70 20.45
C ASN A 166 11.36 2.00 20.44
N ALA A 167 11.30 0.74 19.98
CA ALA A 167 10.05 -0.02 19.90
C ALA A 167 9.25 -0.08 21.20
N GLU A 168 9.92 -0.23 22.34
CA GLU A 168 9.24 -0.28 23.64
C GLU A 168 8.54 1.05 23.98
N GLU A 169 9.21 2.17 23.74
CA GLU A 169 8.65 3.49 24.00
C GLU A 169 7.53 3.82 23.01
N GLY A 170 7.70 3.50 21.72
CA GLY A 170 6.63 3.66 20.73
C GLY A 170 5.37 2.86 21.09
N ARG A 171 5.53 1.60 21.55
CA ARG A 171 4.41 0.78 22.03
C ARG A 171 3.76 1.37 23.28
N ARG A 172 4.54 1.91 24.22
CA ARG A 172 4.01 2.58 25.41
C ARG A 172 3.18 3.82 25.05
N ILE A 173 3.70 4.68 24.16
CA ILE A 173 2.98 5.88 23.68
C ILE A 173 1.60 5.51 23.12
N LEU A 174 1.53 4.47 22.29
CA LEU A 174 0.26 4.02 21.72
C LEU A 174 -0.68 3.42 22.78
N ALA A 175 -0.15 2.61 23.71
CA ALA A 175 -0.94 2.00 24.77
C ALA A 175 -1.53 3.05 25.74
N ASP A 176 -0.78 4.10 26.04
CA ASP A 176 -1.19 5.18 26.97
C ASP A 176 -2.16 6.19 26.32
N SER A 177 -2.38 6.11 25.00
CA SER A 177 -3.23 7.05 24.26
C SER A 177 -4.72 7.00 24.65
N GLY A 178 -5.17 5.87 25.22
CA GLY A 178 -6.58 5.66 25.58
C GLY A 178 -7.54 5.51 24.40
N GLN A 179 -7.05 5.39 23.16
CA GLN A 179 -7.90 5.17 21.99
C GLN A 179 -8.48 3.75 21.99
N GLY A 180 -9.82 3.65 22.04
CA GLY A 180 -10.51 2.37 22.26
C GLY A 180 -10.45 1.39 21.08
N ASN A 181 -10.17 1.87 19.87
CA ASN A 181 -10.02 1.06 18.66
C ASN A 181 -8.55 0.74 18.32
N LEU A 182 -7.59 1.17 19.14
CA LEU A 182 -6.17 0.94 18.91
C LEU A 182 -5.68 -0.25 19.76
N HIS A 183 -5.06 -1.22 19.11
CA HIS A 183 -4.52 -2.43 19.73
C HIS A 183 -3.03 -2.56 19.42
N VAL A 184 -2.19 -2.70 20.45
CA VAL A 184 -0.74 -2.78 20.29
C VAL A 184 -0.29 -4.20 20.54
N GLU A 185 0.36 -4.83 19.56
CA GLU A 185 0.87 -6.19 19.66
C GLU A 185 2.40 -6.23 19.50
N PRO A 186 3.12 -7.06 20.27
CA PRO A 186 4.58 -7.03 20.31
C PRO A 186 5.20 -7.78 19.13
N THR A 187 4.52 -8.78 18.58
CA THR A 187 5.04 -9.59 17.46
C THR A 187 4.17 -9.49 16.22
N MET A 188 4.78 -9.76 15.06
CA MET A 188 4.08 -9.73 13.78
C MET A 188 2.95 -10.76 13.71
N LEU A 189 3.16 -11.95 14.28
CA LEU A 189 2.14 -13.02 14.28
C LEU A 189 0.98 -12.71 15.22
N GLU A 190 1.24 -12.14 16.40
CA GLU A 190 0.17 -11.70 17.32
C GLU A 190 -0.63 -10.55 16.72
N GLY A 191 0.05 -9.55 16.13
CA GLY A 191 -0.58 -8.46 15.41
C GLY A 191 -1.49 -8.96 14.28
N ALA A 192 -1.00 -9.89 13.47
CA ALA A 192 -1.80 -10.49 12.40
C ALA A 192 -3.03 -11.24 12.93
N LYS A 193 -2.86 -12.12 13.93
CA LYS A 193 -3.98 -12.85 14.54
C LYS A 193 -5.03 -11.91 15.11
N ARG A 194 -4.59 -10.83 15.78
CA ARG A 194 -5.49 -9.85 16.37
C ARG A 194 -6.24 -9.07 15.31
N ALA A 195 -5.59 -8.67 14.22
CA ALA A 195 -6.24 -7.99 13.10
C ALA A 195 -7.30 -8.89 12.46
N VAL A 196 -6.97 -10.16 12.20
CA VAL A 196 -7.91 -11.15 11.66
C VAL A 196 -9.09 -11.40 12.61
N GLU A 197 -8.88 -11.41 13.92
CA GLU A 197 -9.95 -11.54 14.90
C GLU A 197 -10.93 -10.35 14.83
N LEU A 198 -10.40 -9.14 14.72
CA LEU A 198 -11.16 -7.89 14.69
C LEU A 198 -11.83 -7.61 13.36
N ALA A 199 -11.41 -8.27 12.28
CA ALA A 199 -11.98 -8.12 10.94
C ALA A 199 -13.28 -8.92 10.72
N LYS A 200 -13.73 -9.70 11.71
CA LYS A 200 -14.90 -10.59 11.63
C LYS A 200 -16.22 -9.89 11.94
#